data_AF-A0A9R1RP17-F1
#
_entry.id   AF-A0A9R1RP17-F1
#
_cell.length_a   1.000
_cell.length_b   1.000
_cell.length_c   1.000
_cell.angle_alpha   90.00
_cell.angle_beta   90.00
_cell.angle_gamma   90.00
#
_symmetry.space_group_name_H-M   'P 1'
#
loop_
_entity.id
_entity.type
_entity.pdbx_description
1 polymer ?
#
loop_
_entity_poly.entity_id
_entity_poly.type
_entity_poly.pdbx_seq_one_letter_code
_entity_poly.pdbx_strand_id
1 'polypeptide(L)'
;MASPMLSTAMAPLQGGMLEFSGLRSSSSLPLRRNATSDDFMSAVSFRTTSGGSRKAPTEAKLKVAINGFGRIGRNFLRCWHGRGDSSPLEVIAINDTGGVKQASHLLKYDSTLGIFDADVKPVGDNAISVDGKVIKVVSDRNPSNLPWGEMGIDLVIEGTGVFVDRAGAGKHLEAGAKKVLITAPGKGDIPTYVCGVNADLYTHADTIISNASCTTNCLAPFVKVLDQKFGIIKGTMTTTHSYTGDQRLLDASHRDLRRARAAALNIVPTSTGAAKAVALVLPNLKGKLNGIALRVPTPNVSVVDLVVQVSKKTLAEEVNQAFRDAAANELKGILDVCDEPLVSVDFRCSDVSSTIDASLSMVMGDDMVKVIAWYDNEWGYSQRVVDLADIVANQWK
;
A
#
# COMPACT_ATOMS: atom_id res chain seq x y z
N MET A 1 -9.06 -59.91 -35.45
CA MET A 1 -8.38 -60.87 -36.34
C MET A 1 -7.74 -60.08 -37.47
N ALA A 2 -6.53 -60.28 -37.94
CA ALA A 2 -5.28 -60.88 -37.50
C ALA A 2 -4.25 -60.40 -38.54
N SER A 3 -2.99 -60.24 -38.14
CA SER A 3 -1.84 -59.80 -38.96
C SER A 3 -1.52 -60.73 -40.15
N PRO A 4 -0.46 -60.42 -40.91
CA PRO A 4 0.76 -61.18 -40.64
C PRO A 4 2.05 -60.35 -40.51
N MET A 5 3.00 -60.94 -39.78
CA MET A 5 4.39 -60.53 -39.51
C MET A 5 5.39 -61.21 -40.45
N LEU A 6 6.60 -60.62 -40.60
CA LEU A 6 7.94 -61.22 -40.41
C LEU A 6 9.01 -60.16 -40.82
N SER A 7 9.79 -59.56 -39.89
CA SER A 7 11.09 -59.98 -39.29
C SER A 7 12.27 -59.90 -40.27
N THR A 8 13.38 -59.16 -40.03
CA THR A 8 14.47 -59.53 -39.09
C THR A 8 15.45 -58.38 -38.67
N ALA A 9 15.91 -58.46 -37.40
CA ALA A 9 17.21 -58.15 -36.72
C ALA A 9 17.86 -56.73 -36.75
N MET A 10 17.96 -55.97 -35.62
CA MET A 10 18.95 -55.95 -34.48
C MET A 10 20.36 -55.39 -34.84
N ALA A 11 20.99 -54.42 -34.16
CA ALA A 11 21.37 -54.31 -32.72
C ALA A 11 21.81 -52.84 -32.33
N PRO A 12 22.38 -52.50 -31.13
CA PRO A 12 21.88 -51.42 -30.25
C PRO A 12 22.86 -50.25 -29.95
N LEU A 13 22.38 -49.16 -29.35
CA LEU A 13 23.21 -48.17 -28.63
C LEU A 13 22.56 -47.73 -27.31
N GLN A 14 23.35 -47.83 -26.23
CA GLN A 14 23.04 -47.47 -24.84
C GLN A 14 23.27 -45.98 -24.56
N GLY A 15 22.40 -45.40 -23.72
CA GLY A 15 22.77 -44.68 -22.49
C GLY A 15 23.34 -43.25 -22.56
N GLY A 16 22.79 -42.36 -21.74
CA GLY A 16 23.55 -41.22 -21.18
C GLY A 16 22.78 -39.90 -21.03
N MET A 17 22.39 -39.60 -19.78
CA MET A 17 21.97 -38.28 -19.29
C MET A 17 22.95 -37.16 -19.70
N LEU A 18 22.42 -36.01 -20.13
CA LEU A 18 23.17 -34.75 -20.22
C LEU A 18 22.86 -33.90 -18.98
N GLU A 19 23.75 -33.97 -17.99
CA GLU A 19 23.93 -32.93 -16.98
C GLU A 19 24.81 -31.82 -17.53
N PHE A 20 24.30 -30.59 -17.55
CA PHE A 20 25.07 -29.39 -17.84
C PHE A 20 25.66 -28.88 -16.52
N SER A 21 26.89 -29.30 -16.21
CA SER A 21 27.69 -28.75 -15.11
C SER A 21 28.86 -27.95 -15.70
N GLY A 22 28.89 -26.64 -15.41
CA GLY A 22 29.92 -25.76 -15.93
C GLY A 22 29.88 -24.39 -15.28
N LEU A 23 30.52 -24.26 -14.12
CA LEU A 23 31.45 -23.18 -13.77
C LEU A 23 31.91 -23.37 -12.31
N ARG A 24 33.15 -23.84 -12.15
CA ARG A 24 33.88 -23.81 -10.88
C ARG A 24 34.60 -22.47 -10.71
N SER A 25 34.55 -22.00 -9.47
CA SER A 25 35.49 -21.15 -8.72
C SER A 25 36.69 -20.54 -9.45
N SER A 26 36.82 -19.22 -9.34
CA SER A 26 38.14 -18.59 -9.18
C SER A 26 38.11 -17.67 -7.95
N SER A 27 38.91 -18.03 -6.96
CA SER A 27 39.29 -17.22 -5.82
C SER A 27 40.77 -16.84 -6.00
N SER A 28 41.06 -15.55 -6.11
CA SER A 28 42.36 -15.00 -5.73
C SER A 28 42.24 -13.50 -5.42
N LEU A 29 42.33 -13.19 -4.13
CA LEU A 29 42.74 -11.91 -3.53
C LEU A 29 44.25 -12.02 -3.21
N PRO A 30 44.97 -11.00 -2.68
CA PRO A 30 44.62 -9.58 -2.44
C PRO A 30 45.71 -8.58 -2.89
N LEU A 31 45.40 -7.28 -2.88
CA LEU A 31 46.40 -6.23 -2.66
C LEU A 31 45.99 -5.40 -1.44
N ARG A 32 46.67 -5.67 -0.32
CA ARG A 32 46.62 -4.92 0.93
C ARG A 32 48.01 -4.28 1.10
N ARG A 33 48.07 -2.96 1.17
CA ARG A 33 49.26 -2.23 1.61
C ARG A 33 48.99 -1.75 3.03
N ASN A 34 49.62 -2.40 4.00
CA ASN A 34 49.68 -1.92 5.39
C ASN A 34 50.86 -0.95 5.51
N ALA A 35 50.66 0.16 6.21
CA ALA A 35 51.71 0.83 6.98
C ALA A 35 51.05 1.37 8.27
N THR A 36 51.76 1.16 9.36
CA THR A 36 51.35 1.17 10.77
C THR A 36 51.40 2.55 11.44
N SER A 37 50.87 2.60 12.66
CA SER A 37 50.64 3.75 13.52
C SER A 37 51.89 4.36 14.19
N ASP A 38 51.68 5.58 14.70
CA ASP A 38 52.31 6.27 15.85
C ASP A 38 53.64 7.00 15.68
N ASP A 39 53.55 8.34 15.62
CA ASP A 39 54.20 9.38 16.45
C ASP A 39 54.12 10.74 15.70
N PHE A 40 54.02 11.94 16.26
CA PHE A 40 53.78 12.48 17.60
C PHE A 40 53.69 14.02 17.36
N MET A 41 52.62 14.67 17.85
CA MET A 41 52.54 16.11 18.21
C MET A 41 52.84 17.23 17.19
N SER A 42 51.81 18.00 16.83
CA SER A 42 51.91 19.48 16.72
C SER A 42 50.53 20.17 16.60
N ALA A 43 50.02 20.60 17.76
CA ALA A 43 49.29 21.85 18.00
C ALA A 43 48.31 22.40 16.94
N VAL A 44 47.01 22.24 17.20
CA VAL A 44 46.00 23.25 16.83
C VAL A 44 45.13 23.54 18.05
N SER A 45 45.13 24.82 18.45
CA SER A 45 44.46 25.36 19.65
C SER A 45 43.01 24.94 19.81
N PHE A 46 42.73 24.41 21.00
CA PHE A 46 41.40 24.18 21.54
C PHE A 46 40.75 25.53 21.90
N ARG A 47 39.74 25.96 21.14
CA ARG A 47 38.75 26.96 21.60
C ARG A 47 37.52 26.20 22.07
N THR A 48 37.35 26.13 23.39
CA THR A 48 36.12 25.68 24.04
C THR A 48 34.99 26.67 23.75
N THR A 49 34.10 26.32 22.84
CA THR A 49 32.72 26.82 22.87
C THR A 49 31.87 25.74 23.53
N SER A 50 31.37 26.05 24.73
CA SER A 50 30.36 25.28 25.44
C SER A 50 29.10 25.16 24.57
N GLY A 51 29.00 24.06 23.82
CA GLY A 51 27.84 23.71 23.02
C GLY A 51 26.72 23.19 23.93
N GLY A 52 25.90 24.10 24.45
CA GLY A 52 24.58 23.73 24.95
C GLY A 52 23.75 23.22 23.77
N SER A 53 23.49 21.91 23.75
CA SER A 53 22.49 21.30 22.87
C SER A 53 21.16 21.99 23.12
N ARG A 54 20.77 22.91 22.24
CA ARG A 54 19.40 23.40 22.15
C ARG A 54 18.57 22.23 21.66
N LYS A 55 17.89 21.54 22.59
CA LYS A 55 16.75 20.70 22.23
C LYS A 55 15.80 21.57 21.40
N ALA A 56 15.62 21.23 20.13
CA ALA A 56 14.54 21.78 19.34
C ALA A 56 13.23 21.61 20.13
N PRO A 57 12.28 22.55 20.04
CA PRO A 57 10.99 22.37 20.70
C PRO A 57 10.39 21.07 20.17
N THR A 58 10.25 20.07 21.04
CA THR A 58 9.51 18.84 20.73
C THR A 58 8.06 19.23 20.56
N GLU A 59 7.66 19.45 19.31
CA GLU A 59 6.25 19.49 18.93
C GLU A 59 5.61 18.17 19.40
N ALA A 60 4.49 18.28 20.13
CA ALA A 60 3.85 17.11 20.72
C ALA A 60 3.33 16.20 19.60
N LYS A 61 3.87 14.98 19.50
CA LYS A 61 3.43 14.01 18.50
C LYS A 61 2.07 13.42 18.87
N LEU A 62 1.25 13.18 17.86
CA LEU A 62 -0.08 12.58 17.99
C LEU A 62 0.06 11.10 18.34
N LYS A 63 -0.58 10.63 19.42
CA LYS A 63 -0.47 9.23 19.85
C LYS A 63 -1.37 8.33 19.04
N VAL A 64 -0.77 7.36 18.33
CA VAL A 64 -1.46 6.47 17.41
C VAL A 64 -1.47 5.03 17.92
N ALA A 65 -2.60 4.35 17.78
CA ALA A 65 -2.70 2.90 17.91
C ALA A 65 -3.12 2.25 16.59
N ILE A 66 -2.61 1.05 16.31
CA ILE A 66 -2.98 0.26 15.14
C ILE A 66 -3.89 -0.89 15.58
N ASN A 67 -5.16 -0.87 15.18
CA ASN A 67 -6.08 -1.97 15.41
C ASN A 67 -6.08 -2.94 14.23
N GLY A 68 -5.65 -4.19 14.46
CA GLY A 68 -5.51 -5.18 13.40
C GLY A 68 -4.14 -5.10 12.71
N PHE A 69 -3.16 -5.84 13.24
CA PHE A 69 -1.80 -5.90 12.71
C PHE A 69 -1.63 -6.88 11.53
N GLY A 70 -2.63 -6.86 10.64
CA GLY A 70 -2.62 -7.59 9.38
C GLY A 70 -1.73 -6.93 8.32
N ARG A 71 -2.04 -7.17 7.05
CA ARG A 71 -1.24 -6.64 5.93
C ARG A 71 -1.10 -5.12 5.98
N ILE A 72 -2.22 -4.39 6.06
CA ILE A 72 -2.20 -2.92 6.06
C ILE A 72 -1.65 -2.37 7.38
N GLY A 73 -1.98 -2.96 8.53
CA GLY A 73 -1.43 -2.51 9.81
C GLY A 73 0.10 -2.60 9.89
N ARG A 74 0.69 -3.69 9.37
CA ARG A 74 2.17 -3.81 9.29
C ARG A 74 2.78 -2.84 8.30
N ASN A 75 2.16 -2.65 7.14
CA ASN A 75 2.65 -1.68 6.15
C ASN A 75 2.53 -0.25 6.64
N PHE A 76 1.46 0.12 7.36
CA PHE A 76 1.33 1.41 8.03
C PHE A 76 2.53 1.66 8.95
N LEU A 77 2.91 0.67 9.78
CA LEU A 77 4.07 0.81 10.65
C LEU A 77 5.37 0.99 9.86
N ARG A 78 5.59 0.20 8.79
CA ARG A 78 6.78 0.34 7.92
C ARG A 78 6.85 1.71 7.25
N CYS A 79 5.73 2.18 6.69
CA CYS A 79 5.62 3.50 6.06
C CYS A 79 5.85 4.63 7.07
N TRP A 80 5.23 4.53 8.25
CA TRP A 80 5.42 5.50 9.34
C TRP A 80 6.88 5.52 9.83
N HIS A 81 7.50 4.36 10.02
CA HIS A 81 8.91 4.24 10.41
C HIS A 81 9.84 4.89 9.38
N GLY A 82 9.57 4.71 8.09
CA GLY A 82 10.32 5.36 7.00
C GLY A 82 10.28 6.89 7.01
N ARG A 83 9.31 7.52 7.70
CA ARG A 83 9.25 8.98 7.88
C ARG A 83 10.19 9.48 8.98
N GLY A 84 10.65 8.60 9.86
CA GLY A 84 11.54 8.92 10.97
C GLY A 84 11.01 10.06 11.85
N ASP A 85 11.90 10.96 12.27
CA ASP A 85 11.56 12.03 13.20
C ASP A 85 10.62 13.08 12.62
N SER A 86 10.53 13.18 11.28
CA SER A 86 9.65 14.14 10.59
C SER A 86 8.16 13.83 10.73
N SER A 87 7.80 12.59 11.09
CA SER A 87 6.38 12.25 11.28
C SER A 87 5.82 12.95 12.54
N PRO A 88 4.65 13.60 12.43
CA PRO A 88 3.92 14.14 13.58
C PRO A 88 3.27 13.04 14.43
N LEU A 89 3.38 11.77 14.02
CA LEU A 89 2.74 10.64 14.68
C LEU A 89 3.72 9.90 15.60
N GLU A 90 3.20 9.41 16.72
CA GLU A 90 3.88 8.50 17.61
C GLU A 90 3.06 7.22 17.75
N VAL A 91 3.51 6.12 17.13
CA VAL A 91 2.87 4.80 17.33
C VAL A 91 3.18 4.29 18.74
N ILE A 92 2.12 4.13 19.55
CA ILE A 92 2.18 3.72 20.97
C ILE A 92 1.82 2.24 21.13
N ALA A 93 0.79 1.79 20.41
CA ALA A 93 0.21 0.47 20.62
C ALA A 93 -0.24 -0.20 19.32
N ILE A 94 -0.25 -1.52 19.34
CA ILE A 94 -0.77 -2.40 18.29
C ILE A 94 -1.72 -3.39 18.95
N ASN A 95 -2.91 -3.58 18.40
CA ASN A 95 -3.78 -4.70 18.74
C ASN A 95 -3.58 -5.84 17.73
N ASP A 96 -3.07 -6.98 18.20
CA ASP A 96 -2.89 -8.19 17.41
C ASP A 96 -3.22 -9.44 18.24
N THR A 97 -4.23 -10.18 17.78
CA THR A 97 -4.63 -11.45 18.40
C THR A 97 -3.57 -12.55 18.32
N GLY A 98 -2.59 -12.42 17.43
CA GLY A 98 -1.44 -13.32 17.34
C GLY A 98 -0.42 -13.13 18.45
N GLY A 99 -0.41 -11.99 19.14
CA GLY A 99 0.55 -11.67 20.19
C GLY A 99 1.94 -11.27 19.67
N VAL A 100 2.85 -10.94 20.61
CA VAL A 100 4.16 -10.32 20.33
C VAL A 100 5.04 -11.13 19.38
N LYS A 101 5.11 -12.46 19.56
CA LYS A 101 6.00 -13.30 18.75
C LYS A 101 5.58 -13.28 17.27
N GLN A 102 4.29 -13.39 17.00
CA GLN A 102 3.72 -13.39 15.66
C GLN A 102 3.83 -12.00 15.05
N ALA A 103 3.46 -10.96 15.79
CA ALA A 103 3.56 -9.57 15.35
C ALA A 103 4.99 -9.19 14.96
N SER A 104 5.99 -9.48 15.82
CA SER A 104 7.40 -9.18 15.56
C SER A 104 7.95 -9.97 14.36
N HIS A 105 7.65 -11.27 14.26
CA HIS A 105 8.11 -12.10 13.15
C HIS A 105 7.52 -11.64 11.80
N LEU A 106 6.20 -11.41 11.75
CA LEU A 106 5.52 -10.99 10.52
C LEU A 106 5.82 -9.53 10.15
N LEU A 107 6.24 -8.71 11.11
CA LEU A 107 6.77 -7.38 10.80
C LEU A 107 8.18 -7.46 10.21
N LYS A 108 9.06 -8.35 10.71
CA LYS A 108 10.43 -8.48 10.22
C LYS A 108 10.51 -9.14 8.83
N TYR A 109 9.69 -10.16 8.57
CA TYR A 109 9.76 -10.95 7.35
C TYR A 109 8.46 -10.86 6.54
N ASP A 110 8.56 -10.43 5.27
CA ASP A 110 7.42 -10.31 4.37
C ASP A 110 7.74 -10.90 2.99
N SER A 111 6.85 -11.76 2.47
CA SER A 111 7.05 -12.42 1.17
C SER A 111 6.96 -11.48 -0.02
N THR A 112 6.20 -10.38 0.10
CA THR A 112 6.07 -9.37 -0.95
C THR A 112 7.19 -8.35 -0.81
N LEU A 113 7.36 -7.77 0.38
CA LEU A 113 8.20 -6.60 0.59
C LEU A 113 9.64 -6.95 1.03
N GLY A 114 9.93 -8.22 1.30
CA GLY A 114 11.22 -8.67 1.80
C GLY A 114 11.40 -8.47 3.32
N ILE A 115 12.66 -8.51 3.75
CA ILE A 115 13.03 -8.32 5.15
C ILE A 115 12.96 -6.82 5.47
N PHE A 116 12.26 -6.47 6.54
CA PHE A 116 12.19 -5.09 6.99
C PHE A 116 13.54 -4.63 7.54
N ASP A 117 14.06 -3.52 7.02
CA ASP A 117 15.34 -2.93 7.41
C ASP A 117 15.23 -2.11 8.70
N ALA A 118 14.86 -2.81 9.77
CA ALA A 118 14.82 -2.30 11.14
C ALA A 118 15.16 -3.44 12.12
N ASP A 119 15.71 -3.10 13.28
CA ASP A 119 15.93 -4.03 14.38
C ASP A 119 14.60 -4.29 15.12
N VAL A 120 13.90 -5.34 14.67
CA VAL A 120 12.61 -5.76 15.25
C VAL A 120 12.84 -6.87 16.27
N LYS A 121 12.50 -6.60 17.53
CA LYS A 121 12.69 -7.55 18.64
C LYS A 121 11.45 -7.64 19.54
N PRO A 122 11.04 -8.85 19.98
CA PRO A 122 10.14 -9.00 21.12
C PRO A 122 10.72 -8.32 22.36
N VAL A 123 9.88 -7.62 23.12
CA VAL A 123 10.22 -7.08 24.44
C VAL A 123 9.22 -7.64 25.44
N GLY A 124 9.64 -8.70 26.15
CA GLY A 124 8.74 -9.47 27.00
C GLY A 124 7.60 -10.10 26.21
N ASP A 125 6.42 -10.15 26.83
CA ASP A 125 5.19 -10.76 26.31
C ASP A 125 4.15 -9.74 25.84
N ASN A 126 4.40 -8.43 26.03
CA ASN A 126 3.43 -7.37 25.77
C ASN A 126 3.97 -6.19 24.94
N ALA A 127 5.13 -6.31 24.30
CA ALA A 127 5.68 -5.25 23.46
C ALA A 127 6.63 -5.76 22.36
N ILE A 128 6.81 -4.93 21.33
CA ILE A 128 7.86 -5.06 20.32
C ILE A 128 8.75 -3.81 20.36
N SER A 129 10.04 -3.98 20.08
CA SER A 129 10.98 -2.91 19.80
C SER A 129 11.21 -2.84 18.30
N VAL A 130 11.21 -1.63 17.74
CA VAL A 130 11.61 -1.33 16.35
C VAL A 130 12.66 -0.22 16.43
N ASP A 131 13.92 -0.55 16.15
CA ASP A 131 15.08 0.37 16.32
C ASP A 131 15.14 1.03 17.71
N GLY A 132 14.91 0.23 18.75
CA GLY A 132 14.90 0.68 20.14
C GLY A 132 13.61 1.37 20.58
N LYS A 133 12.70 1.73 19.68
CA LYS A 133 11.38 2.27 20.05
C LYS A 133 10.43 1.15 20.47
N VAL A 134 9.95 1.22 21.71
CA VAL A 134 9.04 0.22 22.29
C VAL A 134 7.59 0.56 21.95
N ILE A 135 6.89 -0.40 21.33
CA ILE A 135 5.48 -0.32 20.97
C ILE A 135 4.73 -1.43 21.72
N LYS A 136 3.67 -1.07 22.45
CA LYS A 136 2.87 -2.03 23.21
C LYS A 136 2.07 -2.93 22.27
N VAL A 137 1.95 -4.20 22.63
CA VAL A 137 1.09 -5.15 21.94
C VAL A 137 -0.02 -5.56 22.90
N VAL A 138 -1.24 -5.25 22.53
CA VAL A 138 -2.47 -5.70 23.18
C VAL A 138 -3.17 -6.74 22.32
N SER A 139 -4.09 -7.50 22.90
CA SER A 139 -4.78 -8.59 22.22
C SER A 139 -6.22 -8.71 22.71
N ASP A 140 -7.13 -8.05 22.01
CA ASP A 140 -8.57 -8.26 22.18
C ASP A 140 -9.29 -8.17 20.83
N ARG A 141 -10.32 -8.99 20.64
CA ARG A 141 -11.16 -8.98 19.43
C ARG A 141 -12.29 -7.96 19.52
N ASN A 142 -12.65 -7.52 20.71
CA ASN A 142 -13.68 -6.52 20.96
C ASN A 142 -13.02 -5.14 21.16
N PRO A 143 -13.20 -4.20 20.22
CA PRO A 143 -12.64 -2.85 20.33
C PRO A 143 -12.93 -2.11 21.63
N SER A 144 -14.11 -2.31 22.23
CA SER A 144 -14.51 -1.61 23.47
C SER A 144 -13.70 -2.04 24.71
N ASN A 145 -13.01 -3.19 24.66
CA ASN A 145 -12.18 -3.68 25.76
C ASN A 145 -10.74 -3.14 25.71
N LEU A 146 -10.37 -2.47 24.62
CA LEU A 146 -8.99 -2.05 24.41
C LEU A 146 -8.65 -0.87 25.33
N PRO A 147 -7.43 -0.81 25.90
CA PRO A 147 -7.08 0.20 26.92
C PRO A 147 -6.68 1.55 26.31
N TRP A 148 -7.44 2.06 25.33
CA TRP A 148 -7.08 3.28 24.59
C TRP A 148 -7.06 4.53 25.45
N GLY A 149 -8.05 4.69 26.33
CA GLY A 149 -8.10 5.80 27.29
C GLY A 149 -6.92 5.78 28.26
N GLU A 150 -6.58 4.61 28.80
CA GLU A 150 -5.43 4.43 29.71
C GLU A 150 -4.10 4.75 29.05
N MET A 151 -3.95 4.39 27.77
CA MET A 151 -2.76 4.67 26.97
C MET A 151 -2.72 6.11 26.39
N GLY A 152 -3.82 6.86 26.54
CA GLY A 152 -3.96 8.20 25.98
C GLY A 152 -3.87 8.22 24.46
N ILE A 153 -4.50 7.25 23.79
CA ILE A 153 -4.50 7.15 22.32
C ILE A 153 -5.38 8.25 21.73
N ASP A 154 -4.81 9.04 20.82
CA ASP A 154 -5.53 10.08 20.12
C ASP A 154 -6.22 9.54 18.86
N LEU A 155 -5.49 8.79 18.03
CA LEU A 155 -5.98 8.26 16.76
C LEU A 155 -5.79 6.74 16.66
N VAL A 156 -6.86 6.02 16.31
CA VAL A 156 -6.80 4.59 15.98
C VAL A 156 -6.79 4.40 14.46
N ILE A 157 -5.82 3.65 13.95
CA ILE A 157 -5.80 3.14 12.59
C ILE A 157 -6.55 1.80 12.59
N GLU A 158 -7.78 1.80 12.09
CA GLU A 158 -8.66 0.63 12.03
C GLU A 158 -8.35 -0.19 10.76
N GLY A 159 -7.47 -1.18 10.92
CA GLY A 159 -6.92 -2.04 9.88
C GLY A 159 -7.44 -3.48 9.86
N THR A 160 -8.49 -3.80 10.62
CA THR A 160 -9.08 -5.15 10.65
C THR A 160 -9.95 -5.43 9.42
N GLY A 161 -10.52 -4.39 8.81
CA GLY A 161 -11.51 -4.50 7.74
C GLY A 161 -12.90 -4.97 8.19
N VAL A 162 -13.12 -5.17 9.50
CA VAL A 162 -14.39 -5.61 10.07
C VAL A 162 -15.22 -4.42 10.53
N PHE A 163 -14.60 -3.48 11.25
CA PHE A 163 -15.27 -2.33 11.87
C PHE A 163 -15.31 -1.13 10.92
N VAL A 164 -16.10 -1.26 9.87
CA VAL A 164 -16.17 -0.28 8.76
C VAL A 164 -17.41 0.62 8.79
N ASP A 165 -18.21 0.56 9.85
CA ASP A 165 -19.37 1.43 10.07
C ASP A 165 -19.23 2.21 11.38
N ARG A 166 -20.09 3.22 11.58
CA ARG A 166 -20.03 4.14 12.73
C ARG A 166 -20.17 3.40 14.06
N ALA A 167 -21.01 2.37 14.13
CA ALA A 167 -21.22 1.58 15.33
C ALA A 167 -19.98 0.71 15.66
N GLY A 168 -19.42 0.03 14.66
CA GLY A 168 -18.25 -0.82 14.81
C GLY A 168 -16.99 -0.02 15.17
N ALA A 169 -16.67 1.01 14.38
CA ALA A 169 -15.51 1.86 14.61
C ALA A 169 -15.68 2.74 15.87
N GLY A 170 -16.92 3.14 16.19
CA GLY A 170 -17.24 3.95 17.37
C GLY A 170 -16.89 3.28 18.70
N LYS A 171 -16.79 1.95 18.73
CA LYS A 171 -16.30 1.21 19.90
C LYS A 171 -14.89 1.59 20.34
N HIS A 172 -14.04 2.06 19.42
CA HIS A 172 -12.74 2.61 19.80
C HIS A 172 -12.85 3.95 20.54
N LEU A 173 -13.87 4.74 20.21
CA LEU A 173 -14.15 5.98 20.92
C LEU A 173 -14.67 5.69 22.33
N GLU A 174 -15.55 4.69 22.47
CA GLU A 174 -16.00 4.17 23.76
C GLU A 174 -14.84 3.68 24.63
N ALA A 175 -13.84 3.05 24.02
CA ALA A 175 -12.60 2.60 24.67
C ALA A 175 -11.65 3.75 25.07
N GLY A 176 -11.98 5.00 24.70
CA GLY A 176 -11.25 6.20 25.10
C GLY A 176 -10.32 6.80 24.04
N ALA A 177 -10.29 6.26 22.81
CA ALA A 177 -9.62 6.95 21.71
C ALA A 177 -10.42 8.19 21.27
N LYS A 178 -9.75 9.21 20.72
CA LYS A 178 -10.45 10.45 20.31
C LYS A 178 -10.94 10.40 18.87
N LYS A 179 -10.21 9.71 17.97
CA LYS A 179 -10.54 9.57 16.55
C LYS A 179 -10.22 8.18 16.00
N VAL A 180 -10.85 7.83 14.88
CA VAL A 180 -10.63 6.59 14.14
C VAL A 180 -10.46 6.87 12.65
N LEU A 181 -9.43 6.29 12.04
CA LEU A 181 -9.19 6.27 10.60
C LEU A 181 -9.31 4.84 10.09
N ILE A 182 -10.32 4.59 9.27
CA ILE A 182 -10.62 3.27 8.70
C ILE A 182 -9.82 3.07 7.41
N THR A 183 -9.10 1.95 7.32
CA THR A 183 -8.28 1.60 6.15
C THR A 183 -9.05 0.74 5.12
N ALA A 184 -10.33 1.07 4.94
CA ALA A 184 -11.26 0.43 4.02
C ALA A 184 -12.43 1.40 3.72
N PRO A 185 -13.25 1.15 2.68
CA PRO A 185 -14.46 1.95 2.44
C PRO A 185 -15.38 1.95 3.66
N GLY A 186 -15.63 3.14 4.21
CA GLY A 186 -16.61 3.34 5.26
C GLY A 186 -18.03 3.06 4.75
N LYS A 187 -18.90 2.55 5.62
CA LYS A 187 -20.33 2.35 5.36
C LYS A 187 -21.14 3.50 5.95
N GLY A 188 -22.27 3.80 5.30
CA GLY A 188 -23.19 4.84 5.76
C GLY A 188 -22.66 6.23 5.46
N ASP A 189 -22.63 7.07 6.49
CA ASP A 189 -22.34 8.51 6.42
C ASP A 189 -20.90 8.87 6.82
N ILE A 190 -19.99 7.89 6.86
CA ILE A 190 -18.59 8.11 7.23
C ILE A 190 -17.90 8.98 6.15
N PRO A 191 -17.37 10.16 6.51
CA PRO A 191 -16.60 11.00 5.59
C PRO A 191 -15.42 10.24 5.00
N THR A 192 -15.27 10.34 3.68
CA THR A 192 -14.23 9.64 2.93
C THR A 192 -13.28 10.66 2.31
N TYR A 193 -11.99 10.45 2.54
CA TYR A 193 -10.93 11.33 2.08
C TYR A 193 -9.91 10.56 1.25
N VAL A 194 -9.48 11.16 0.15
CA VAL A 194 -8.39 10.66 -0.71
C VAL A 194 -7.37 11.78 -0.87
N CYS A 195 -6.12 11.50 -0.50
CA CYS A 195 -5.03 12.46 -0.58
C CYS A 195 -4.80 12.92 -2.03
N GLY A 196 -4.55 14.22 -2.23
CA GLY A 196 -4.45 14.84 -3.56
C GLY A 196 -5.81 15.11 -4.26
N VAL A 197 -6.92 14.61 -3.71
CA VAL A 197 -8.26 14.76 -4.29
C VAL A 197 -9.14 15.68 -3.45
N ASN A 198 -9.45 15.28 -2.22
CA ASN A 198 -10.34 16.02 -1.32
C ASN A 198 -9.91 16.00 0.15
N ALA A 199 -8.73 15.45 0.47
CA ALA A 199 -8.25 15.34 1.86
C ALA A 199 -8.00 16.71 2.53
N ASP A 200 -7.83 17.77 1.74
CA ASP A 200 -7.79 19.16 2.17
C ASP A 200 -9.12 19.64 2.77
N LEU A 201 -10.23 18.97 2.46
CA LEU A 201 -11.56 19.23 3.04
C LEU A 201 -11.76 18.53 4.39
N TYR A 202 -10.76 17.81 4.92
CA TYR A 202 -10.83 17.22 6.24
C TYR A 202 -11.12 18.28 7.30
N THR A 203 -12.00 17.96 8.24
CA THR A 203 -12.25 18.83 9.39
C THR A 203 -12.01 18.08 10.70
N HIS A 204 -11.47 18.79 11.70
CA HIS A 204 -11.29 18.21 13.04
C HIS A 204 -12.62 17.79 13.70
N ALA A 205 -13.79 18.18 13.19
CA ALA A 205 -15.07 17.68 13.69
C ALA A 205 -15.30 16.20 13.34
N ASP A 206 -14.67 15.71 12.28
CA ASP A 206 -14.81 14.32 11.84
C ASP A 206 -14.03 13.40 12.78
N THR A 207 -14.78 12.60 13.57
CA THR A 207 -14.22 11.69 14.57
C THR A 207 -13.92 10.30 14.01
N ILE A 208 -14.66 9.87 12.99
CA ILE A 208 -14.46 8.61 12.28
C ILE A 208 -14.40 8.93 10.80
N ILE A 209 -13.28 8.62 10.16
CA ILE A 209 -13.05 8.89 8.74
C ILE A 209 -12.59 7.63 8.01
N SER A 210 -12.74 7.61 6.68
CA SER A 210 -12.29 6.52 5.83
C SER A 210 -11.25 7.01 4.81
N ASN A 211 -10.16 6.25 4.67
CA ASN A 211 -9.19 6.44 3.58
C ASN A 211 -9.60 5.73 2.28
N ALA A 212 -10.90 5.47 2.09
CA ALA A 212 -11.46 4.74 0.95
C ALA A 212 -10.82 3.35 0.72
N SER A 213 -10.77 2.87 -0.53
CA SER A 213 -10.07 1.65 -0.94
C SER A 213 -8.78 1.97 -1.71
N CYS A 214 -7.88 0.99 -1.85
CA CYS A 214 -6.70 1.08 -2.71
C CYS A 214 -7.07 1.42 -4.16
N THR A 215 -8.10 0.78 -4.74
CA THR A 215 -8.57 1.09 -6.10
C THR A 215 -9.14 2.51 -6.21
N THR A 216 -9.85 3.01 -5.19
CA THR A 216 -10.35 4.40 -5.18
C THR A 216 -9.19 5.40 -5.10
N ASN A 217 -8.17 5.11 -4.29
CA ASN A 217 -6.96 5.95 -4.20
C ASN A 217 -6.17 5.95 -5.51
N CYS A 218 -6.16 4.84 -6.26
CA CYS A 218 -5.58 4.82 -7.60
C CYS A 218 -6.43 5.59 -8.61
N LEU A 219 -7.75 5.34 -8.64
CA LEU A 219 -8.65 5.88 -9.66
C LEU A 219 -8.90 7.38 -9.52
N ALA A 220 -9.15 7.87 -8.30
CA ALA A 220 -9.63 9.25 -8.08
C ALA A 220 -8.63 10.35 -8.52
N PRO A 221 -7.30 10.24 -8.28
CA PRO A 221 -6.35 11.26 -8.71
C PRO A 221 -6.35 11.50 -10.23
N PHE A 222 -6.25 10.45 -11.04
CA PHE A 222 -6.21 10.65 -12.50
C PHE A 222 -7.59 10.92 -13.09
N VAL A 223 -8.68 10.44 -12.47
CA VAL A 223 -10.04 10.86 -12.83
C VAL A 223 -10.26 12.36 -12.59
N LYS A 224 -9.74 12.91 -11.48
CA LYS A 224 -9.76 14.37 -11.22
C LYS A 224 -9.11 15.13 -12.38
N VAL A 225 -7.94 14.69 -12.84
CA VAL A 225 -7.24 15.33 -13.97
C VAL A 225 -8.07 15.24 -15.26
N LEU A 226 -8.59 14.04 -15.59
CA LEU A 226 -9.39 13.85 -16.80
C LEU A 226 -10.66 14.71 -16.80
N ASP A 227 -11.36 14.77 -15.67
CA ASP A 227 -12.59 15.55 -15.56
C ASP A 227 -12.33 17.06 -15.62
N GLN A 228 -11.30 17.56 -14.92
CA GLN A 228 -10.95 18.98 -14.96
C GLN A 228 -10.47 19.45 -16.33
N LYS A 229 -9.74 18.60 -17.08
CA LYS A 229 -9.12 18.97 -18.36
C LYS A 229 -10.02 18.70 -19.56
N PHE A 230 -10.79 17.61 -19.52
CA PHE A 230 -11.56 17.11 -20.67
C PHE A 230 -13.06 16.95 -20.40
N GLY A 231 -13.48 16.98 -19.13
CA GLY A 231 -14.88 16.86 -18.71
C GLY A 231 -15.45 15.47 -18.96
N ILE A 232 -15.64 14.67 -17.91
CA ILE A 232 -16.15 13.30 -18.06
C ILE A 232 -17.67 13.33 -18.21
N ILE A 233 -18.17 12.69 -19.28
CA ILE A 233 -19.60 12.45 -19.50
C ILE A 233 -20.03 11.20 -18.74
N LYS A 234 -19.37 10.07 -19.01
CA LYS A 234 -19.61 8.76 -18.38
C LYS A 234 -18.46 7.81 -18.69
N GLY A 235 -18.33 6.74 -17.91
CA GLY A 235 -17.33 5.71 -18.19
C GLY A 235 -17.47 4.48 -17.34
N THR A 236 -16.66 3.49 -17.67
CA THR A 236 -16.55 2.23 -16.92
C THR A 236 -15.10 1.93 -16.65
N MET A 237 -14.83 1.30 -15.51
CA MET A 237 -13.51 0.79 -15.17
C MET A 237 -13.52 -0.71 -14.94
N THR A 238 -12.42 -1.35 -15.26
CA THR A 238 -12.09 -2.71 -14.81
C THR A 238 -10.78 -2.64 -14.05
N THR A 239 -10.70 -3.26 -12.87
CA THR A 239 -9.41 -3.42 -12.19
C THR A 239 -8.99 -4.87 -12.24
N THR A 240 -7.85 -5.14 -12.88
CA THR A 240 -7.17 -6.42 -12.75
C THR A 240 -6.35 -6.35 -11.49
N HIS A 241 -6.83 -7.03 -10.47
CA HIS A 241 -6.40 -6.82 -9.10
C HIS A 241 -5.75 -8.08 -8.56
N SER A 242 -4.58 -7.93 -7.92
CA SER A 242 -3.96 -9.01 -7.16
C SER A 242 -4.91 -9.61 -6.13
N TYR A 243 -4.72 -10.89 -5.80
CA TYR A 243 -5.56 -11.51 -4.78
C TYR A 243 -5.29 -10.90 -3.40
N THR A 244 -6.25 -11.03 -2.49
CA THR A 244 -6.16 -10.49 -1.13
C THR A 244 -6.53 -11.53 -0.09
N GLY A 245 -6.33 -11.23 1.20
CA GLY A 245 -6.67 -12.14 2.31
C GLY A 245 -8.16 -12.51 2.44
N ASP A 246 -9.07 -11.79 1.75
CA ASP A 246 -10.50 -12.14 1.67
C ASP A 246 -10.75 -13.38 0.79
N GLN A 247 -9.84 -13.70 -0.13
CA GLN A 247 -9.95 -14.86 -1.02
C GLN A 247 -9.42 -16.14 -0.38
N ARG A 248 -9.78 -17.29 -0.97
CA ARG A 248 -9.39 -18.60 -0.46
C ARG A 248 -8.20 -19.17 -1.21
N LEU A 249 -7.26 -19.76 -0.47
CA LEU A 249 -6.11 -20.45 -1.08
C LEU A 249 -6.56 -21.68 -1.87
N LEU A 250 -7.47 -22.46 -1.30
CA LEU A 250 -8.16 -23.59 -1.91
C LEU A 250 -9.67 -23.32 -1.92
N ASP A 251 -10.44 -24.07 -2.71
CA ASP A 251 -11.90 -23.93 -2.76
C ASP A 251 -12.50 -24.07 -1.34
N ALA A 252 -13.17 -23.01 -0.84
CA ALA A 252 -13.71 -22.96 0.52
C ALA A 252 -14.86 -21.95 0.66
N SER A 253 -15.62 -22.05 1.75
CA SER A 253 -16.82 -21.22 1.98
C SER A 253 -16.52 -19.71 1.93
N HIS A 254 -17.32 -18.99 1.14
CA HIS A 254 -17.28 -17.54 1.03
C HIS A 254 -18.64 -17.01 0.55
N ARG A 255 -19.05 -15.80 0.99
CA ARG A 255 -20.35 -15.19 0.64
C ARG A 255 -20.50 -14.87 -0.86
N ASP A 256 -19.39 -14.47 -1.48
CA ASP A 256 -19.25 -14.35 -2.94
C ASP A 256 -18.72 -15.70 -3.45
N LEU A 257 -19.58 -16.47 -4.11
CA LEU A 257 -19.26 -17.81 -4.62
C LEU A 257 -18.11 -17.82 -5.64
N ARG A 258 -17.83 -16.69 -6.30
CA ARG A 258 -16.68 -16.60 -7.20
C ARG A 258 -15.38 -16.53 -6.39
N ARG A 259 -15.37 -15.79 -5.27
CA ARG A 259 -14.23 -15.71 -4.34
C ARG A 259 -14.06 -16.95 -3.45
N ALA A 260 -15.03 -17.87 -3.49
CA ALA A 260 -14.91 -19.18 -2.86
C ALA A 260 -13.89 -20.09 -3.57
N ARG A 261 -13.52 -19.78 -4.82
CA ARG A 261 -12.59 -20.55 -5.64
C ARG A 261 -11.12 -20.21 -5.33
N ALA A 262 -10.23 -21.18 -5.51
CA ALA A 262 -8.80 -21.08 -5.28
C ALA A 262 -8.18 -19.86 -6.00
N ALA A 263 -7.64 -18.91 -5.21
CA ALA A 263 -7.23 -17.59 -5.67
C ALA A 263 -6.04 -17.63 -6.65
N ALA A 264 -5.06 -18.51 -6.39
CA ALA A 264 -3.84 -18.59 -7.18
C ALA A 264 -3.98 -19.39 -8.49
N LEU A 265 -5.20 -19.84 -8.83
CA LEU A 265 -5.47 -20.64 -10.04
C LEU A 265 -6.49 -19.99 -10.98
N ASN A 266 -7.16 -18.92 -10.57
CA ASN A 266 -8.32 -18.38 -11.29
C ASN A 266 -8.21 -16.88 -11.55
N ILE A 267 -8.80 -16.45 -12.66
CA ILE A 267 -9.26 -15.08 -12.84
C ILE A 267 -10.68 -15.02 -12.27
N VAL A 268 -10.89 -14.27 -11.19
CA VAL A 268 -12.17 -14.23 -10.44
C VAL A 268 -12.87 -12.89 -10.66
N PRO A 269 -13.95 -12.83 -11.46
CA PRO A 269 -14.70 -11.59 -11.67
C PRO A 269 -15.57 -11.27 -10.45
N THR A 270 -15.56 -10.03 -9.97
CA THR A 270 -16.37 -9.61 -8.81
C THR A 270 -16.82 -8.15 -8.98
N SER A 271 -17.88 -7.78 -8.27
CA SER A 271 -18.31 -6.39 -8.21
C SER A 271 -17.31 -5.56 -7.40
N THR A 272 -17.19 -4.28 -7.73
CA THR A 272 -16.41 -3.32 -6.94
C THR A 272 -17.21 -2.04 -6.73
N GLY A 273 -17.11 -1.48 -5.52
CA GLY A 273 -17.65 -0.17 -5.20
C GLY A 273 -16.73 0.98 -5.57
N ALA A 274 -15.48 0.72 -5.99
CA ALA A 274 -14.43 1.73 -6.10
C ALA A 274 -14.80 2.87 -7.06
N ALA A 275 -15.34 2.54 -8.24
CA ALA A 275 -15.80 3.53 -9.22
C ALA A 275 -16.94 4.40 -8.70
N LYS A 276 -17.90 3.79 -7.98
CA LYS A 276 -19.01 4.53 -7.35
C LYS A 276 -18.51 5.40 -6.19
N ALA A 277 -17.49 4.94 -5.46
CA ALA A 277 -16.87 5.66 -4.35
C ALA A 277 -16.10 6.90 -4.80
N VAL A 278 -15.70 7.00 -6.08
CA VAL A 278 -15.15 8.25 -6.63
C VAL A 278 -16.13 9.41 -6.45
N ALA A 279 -17.44 9.17 -6.54
CA ALA A 279 -18.45 10.21 -6.32
C ALA A 279 -18.50 10.73 -4.87
N LEU A 280 -17.91 10.02 -3.90
CA LEU A 280 -17.80 10.52 -2.52
C LEU A 280 -16.72 11.59 -2.37
N VAL A 281 -15.70 11.56 -3.25
CA VAL A 281 -14.56 12.48 -3.23
C VAL A 281 -14.58 13.48 -4.39
N LEU A 282 -15.31 13.19 -5.47
CA LEU A 282 -15.57 14.05 -6.62
C LEU A 282 -17.09 14.04 -6.91
N PRO A 283 -17.90 14.83 -6.17
CA PRO A 283 -19.36 14.74 -6.21
C PRO A 283 -19.99 15.00 -7.59
N ASN A 284 -19.34 15.80 -8.43
CA ASN A 284 -19.76 16.09 -9.80
C ASN A 284 -19.70 14.87 -10.74
N LEU A 285 -19.07 13.77 -10.30
CA LEU A 285 -19.01 12.48 -11.01
C LEU A 285 -20.06 11.47 -10.53
N LYS A 286 -20.97 11.87 -9.64
CA LYS A 286 -22.06 11.00 -9.16
C LYS A 286 -22.88 10.44 -10.32
N GLY A 287 -22.93 9.11 -10.39
CA GLY A 287 -23.68 8.37 -11.42
C GLY A 287 -22.97 8.25 -12.78
N LYS A 288 -21.78 8.84 -12.96
CA LYS A 288 -21.05 8.82 -14.24
C LYS A 288 -20.11 7.62 -14.39
N LEU A 289 -19.62 7.05 -13.28
CA LEU A 289 -18.64 5.97 -13.27
C LEU A 289 -19.17 4.71 -12.59
N ASN A 290 -18.87 3.55 -13.18
CA ASN A 290 -19.13 2.24 -12.60
C ASN A 290 -18.02 1.26 -13.00
N GLY A 291 -18.01 0.04 -12.47
CA GLY A 291 -16.97 -0.92 -12.85
C GLY A 291 -17.04 -2.28 -12.18
N ILE A 292 -16.10 -3.13 -12.59
CA ILE A 292 -15.90 -4.48 -12.04
C ILE A 292 -14.43 -4.69 -11.67
N ALA A 293 -14.15 -5.79 -10.96
CA ALA A 293 -12.79 -6.24 -10.69
C ALA A 293 -12.59 -7.67 -11.20
N LEU A 294 -11.40 -7.96 -11.70
CA LEU A 294 -10.91 -9.28 -12.03
C LEU A 294 -9.77 -9.61 -11.06
N ARG A 295 -9.99 -10.51 -10.11
CA ARG A 295 -8.90 -10.95 -9.22
C ARG A 295 -8.01 -11.94 -9.96
N VAL A 296 -6.70 -11.76 -9.95
CA VAL A 296 -5.76 -12.61 -10.70
C VAL A 296 -4.69 -13.22 -9.80
N PRO A 297 -4.00 -14.30 -10.24
CA PRO A 297 -2.95 -15.01 -9.48
C PRO A 297 -1.63 -14.23 -9.26
N THR A 298 -1.70 -12.95 -8.90
CA THR A 298 -0.55 -12.14 -8.47
C THR A 298 -0.74 -11.73 -7.00
N PRO A 299 0.32 -11.76 -6.17
CA PRO A 299 0.21 -11.49 -4.74
C PRO A 299 0.09 -10.00 -4.38
N ASN A 300 0.56 -9.12 -5.26
CA ASN A 300 0.66 -7.69 -5.04
C ASN A 300 0.74 -6.94 -6.38
N VAL A 301 0.49 -5.64 -6.35
CA VAL A 301 0.30 -4.74 -7.48
C VAL A 301 -0.96 -5.07 -8.28
N SER A 302 -1.69 -4.02 -8.64
CA SER A 302 -2.92 -4.09 -9.39
C SER A 302 -2.92 -3.00 -10.45
N VAL A 303 -3.82 -3.13 -11.42
CA VAL A 303 -3.97 -2.15 -12.50
C VAL A 303 -5.43 -1.78 -12.68
N VAL A 304 -5.67 -0.51 -12.95
CA VAL A 304 -6.97 0.03 -13.36
C VAL A 304 -6.93 0.27 -14.86
N ASP A 305 -7.96 -0.20 -15.53
CA ASP A 305 -8.33 0.15 -16.89
C ASP A 305 -9.59 1.01 -16.82
N LEU A 306 -9.47 2.29 -17.18
CA LEU A 306 -10.59 3.21 -17.25
C LEU A 306 -10.88 3.57 -18.71
N VAL A 307 -12.14 3.41 -19.13
CA VAL A 307 -12.64 3.91 -20.42
C VAL A 307 -13.74 4.93 -20.15
N VAL A 308 -13.54 6.16 -20.62
CA VAL A 308 -14.47 7.29 -20.42
C VAL A 308 -14.78 7.99 -21.73
N GLN A 309 -16.01 8.45 -21.84
CA GLN A 309 -16.39 9.45 -22.82
C GLN A 309 -16.16 10.84 -22.22
N VAL A 310 -15.44 11.70 -22.95
CA VAL A 310 -15.13 13.08 -22.55
C VAL A 310 -15.88 14.09 -23.43
N SER A 311 -16.13 15.27 -22.88
CA SER A 311 -16.86 16.34 -23.59
C SER A 311 -15.96 17.20 -24.48
N LYS A 312 -14.70 17.37 -24.09
CA LYS A 312 -13.69 18.06 -24.86
C LYS A 312 -12.88 17.05 -25.66
N LYS A 313 -12.91 17.21 -26.98
CA LYS A 313 -12.13 16.39 -27.91
C LYS A 313 -10.64 16.47 -27.59
N THR A 314 -9.93 15.35 -27.71
CA THR A 314 -8.54 15.24 -27.29
C THR A 314 -7.76 14.21 -28.11
N LEU A 315 -6.44 14.21 -27.97
CA LEU A 315 -5.52 13.15 -28.41
C LEU A 315 -4.84 12.47 -27.21
N ALA A 316 -4.22 11.31 -27.43
CA ALA A 316 -3.56 10.54 -26.37
C ALA A 316 -2.36 11.32 -25.77
N GLU A 317 -1.65 12.07 -26.61
CA GLU A 317 -0.52 12.92 -26.21
C GLU A 317 -0.96 14.04 -25.28
N GLU A 318 -2.12 14.66 -25.55
CA GLU A 318 -2.70 15.71 -24.70
C GLU A 318 -3.15 15.16 -23.35
N VAL A 319 -3.73 13.95 -23.35
CA VAL A 319 -4.10 13.24 -22.12
C VAL A 319 -2.88 12.93 -21.27
N ASN A 320 -1.84 12.37 -21.88
CA ASN A 320 -0.58 12.07 -21.20
C ASN A 320 0.12 13.33 -20.68
N GLN A 321 0.12 14.42 -21.46
CA GLN A 321 0.69 15.69 -21.01
C GLN A 321 -0.07 16.25 -19.80
N ALA A 322 -1.40 16.18 -19.80
CA ALA A 322 -2.20 16.59 -18.65
C ALA A 322 -1.84 15.82 -17.36
N PHE A 323 -1.56 14.52 -17.48
CA PHE A 323 -1.10 13.74 -16.33
C PHE A 323 0.31 14.12 -15.87
N ARG A 324 1.24 14.38 -16.79
CA ARG A 324 2.60 14.84 -16.44
C ARG A 324 2.56 16.18 -15.72
N ASP A 325 1.74 17.12 -16.21
CA ASP A 325 1.57 18.42 -15.58
C ASP A 325 1.00 18.28 -14.17
N ALA A 326 0.02 17.41 -13.96
CA ALA A 326 -0.56 17.16 -12.65
C ALA A 326 0.44 16.46 -11.70
N ALA A 327 1.17 15.45 -12.17
CA ALA A 327 2.18 14.72 -11.41
C ALA A 327 3.36 15.62 -11.00
N ALA A 328 3.77 16.57 -11.85
CA ALA A 328 4.81 17.54 -11.53
C ALA A 328 4.36 18.62 -10.52
N ASN A 329 3.04 18.83 -10.38
CA ASN A 329 2.45 19.93 -9.60
C ASN A 329 1.49 19.41 -8.53
N GLU A 330 0.17 19.56 -8.74
CA GLU A 330 -0.86 19.41 -7.71
C GLU A 330 -1.01 17.97 -7.17
N LEU A 331 -0.55 16.96 -7.92
CA LEU A 331 -0.56 15.55 -7.54
C LEU A 331 0.84 14.98 -7.31
N LYS A 332 1.85 15.83 -7.07
CA LYS A 332 3.21 15.38 -6.77
C LYS A 332 3.23 14.43 -5.56
N GLY A 333 3.82 13.24 -5.75
CA GLY A 333 3.86 12.19 -4.73
C GLY A 333 2.57 11.36 -4.62
N ILE A 334 1.54 11.68 -5.40
CA ILE A 334 0.26 10.94 -5.47
C ILE A 334 0.08 10.27 -6.84
N LEU A 335 0.44 10.97 -7.92
CA LEU A 335 0.37 10.51 -9.30
C LEU A 335 1.78 10.50 -9.90
N ASP A 336 2.06 9.48 -10.70
CA ASP A 336 3.25 9.40 -11.54
C ASP A 336 2.88 8.97 -12.97
N VAL A 337 3.80 9.15 -13.92
CA VAL A 337 3.63 8.77 -15.33
C VAL A 337 4.85 7.98 -15.80
N CYS A 338 4.62 6.78 -16.30
CA CYS A 338 5.64 5.84 -16.79
C CYS A 338 5.55 5.72 -18.30
N ASP A 339 6.69 5.82 -18.98
CA ASP A 339 6.82 5.63 -20.44
C ASP A 339 7.42 4.27 -20.77
N GLU A 340 8.14 3.68 -19.82
CA GLU A 340 8.79 2.39 -19.96
C GLU A 340 7.76 1.26 -20.00
N PRO A 341 7.99 0.21 -20.83
CA PRO A 341 7.11 -0.94 -20.92
C PRO A 341 7.29 -1.89 -19.72
N LEU A 342 6.87 -1.44 -18.54
CA LEU A 342 6.98 -2.17 -17.27
C LEU A 342 5.79 -3.12 -17.03
N VAL A 343 5.95 -4.00 -16.05
CA VAL A 343 4.92 -4.97 -15.63
C VAL A 343 4.66 -4.90 -14.11
N SER A 344 3.65 -5.62 -13.64
CA SER A 344 3.16 -5.54 -12.25
C SER A 344 4.24 -5.49 -11.17
N VAL A 345 5.24 -6.39 -11.19
CA VAL A 345 6.25 -6.46 -10.12
C VAL A 345 7.13 -5.21 -10.03
N ASP A 346 7.28 -4.46 -11.11
CA ASP A 346 8.13 -3.27 -11.17
C ASP A 346 7.54 -2.10 -10.37
N PHE A 347 6.22 -2.11 -10.14
CA PHE A 347 5.53 -1.09 -9.34
C PHE A 347 5.41 -1.47 -7.85
N ARG A 348 5.97 -2.61 -7.43
CA ARG A 348 5.99 -3.02 -6.02
C ARG A 348 6.77 -1.99 -5.21
N CYS A 349 6.25 -1.62 -4.04
CA CYS A 349 6.79 -0.55 -3.19
C CYS A 349 6.78 0.84 -3.84
N SER A 350 5.95 1.07 -4.87
CA SER A 350 5.73 2.41 -5.39
C SER A 350 4.99 3.28 -4.34
N ASP A 351 5.56 4.44 -4.03
CA ASP A 351 5.02 5.35 -3.00
C ASP A 351 3.81 6.17 -3.48
N VAL A 352 3.58 6.23 -4.78
CA VAL A 352 2.45 6.95 -5.37
C VAL A 352 1.17 6.10 -5.33
N SER A 353 0.02 6.75 -5.40
CA SER A 353 -1.28 6.05 -5.44
C SER A 353 -1.62 5.51 -6.82
N SER A 354 -1.07 6.14 -7.87
CA SER A 354 -1.36 5.81 -9.25
C SER A 354 -0.14 6.13 -10.11
N THR A 355 0.27 5.17 -10.95
CA THR A 355 1.26 5.38 -12.00
C THR A 355 0.60 5.15 -13.35
N ILE A 356 0.45 6.20 -14.16
CA ILE A 356 -0.13 6.11 -15.50
C ILE A 356 0.85 5.40 -16.42
N ASP A 357 0.35 4.40 -17.16
CA ASP A 357 1.09 3.78 -18.25
C ASP A 357 0.84 4.58 -19.53
N ALA A 358 1.70 5.55 -19.80
CA ALA A 358 1.51 6.51 -20.88
C ALA A 358 1.51 5.84 -22.27
N SER A 359 2.21 4.72 -22.40
CA SER A 359 2.30 3.93 -23.63
C SER A 359 0.98 3.26 -24.00
N LEU A 360 0.08 3.06 -23.03
CA LEU A 360 -1.21 2.40 -23.18
C LEU A 360 -2.41 3.36 -23.14
N SER A 361 -2.18 4.67 -23.04
CA SER A 361 -3.24 5.67 -23.22
C SER A 361 -3.75 5.65 -24.67
N MET A 362 -5.07 5.56 -24.84
CA MET A 362 -5.68 5.52 -26.17
C MET A 362 -6.82 6.52 -26.27
N VAL A 363 -7.02 7.08 -27.46
CA VAL A 363 -8.21 7.83 -27.82
C VAL A 363 -8.83 7.21 -29.06
N MET A 364 -10.09 6.78 -28.94
CA MET A 364 -10.89 6.26 -30.05
C MET A 364 -11.86 7.35 -30.51
N GLY A 365 -11.87 7.61 -31.81
CA GLY A 365 -12.53 8.81 -32.35
C GLY A 365 -11.76 10.05 -31.88
N ASP A 366 -12.43 10.93 -31.16
CA ASP A 366 -11.81 12.07 -30.49
C ASP A 366 -12.35 12.30 -29.07
N ASP A 367 -13.27 11.45 -28.60
CA ASP A 367 -14.02 11.64 -27.37
C ASP A 367 -14.06 10.41 -26.45
N MET A 368 -13.50 9.26 -26.86
CA MET A 368 -13.43 8.06 -26.04
C MET A 368 -12.00 7.77 -25.60
N VAL A 369 -11.69 8.10 -24.35
CA VAL A 369 -10.36 7.99 -23.75
C VAL A 369 -10.25 6.72 -22.93
N LYS A 370 -9.17 5.96 -23.13
CA LYS A 370 -8.76 4.83 -22.31
C LYS A 370 -7.45 5.17 -21.60
N VAL A 371 -7.39 4.94 -20.29
CA VAL A 371 -6.20 5.14 -19.46
C VAL A 371 -5.93 3.90 -18.63
N ILE A 372 -4.67 3.47 -18.61
CA ILE A 372 -4.17 2.39 -17.77
C ILE A 372 -3.36 2.99 -16.62
N ALA A 373 -3.62 2.53 -15.40
CA ALA A 373 -2.94 3.02 -14.21
C ALA A 373 -2.59 1.89 -13.24
N TRP A 374 -1.29 1.74 -12.96
CA TRP A 374 -0.76 0.78 -11.98
C TRP A 374 -0.83 1.34 -10.56
N TYR A 375 -0.91 0.44 -9.58
CA TYR A 375 -0.82 0.78 -8.17
C TYR A 375 -0.40 -0.44 -7.33
N ASP A 376 0.56 -0.25 -6.42
CA ASP A 376 0.76 -1.20 -5.33
C ASP A 376 -0.42 -1.06 -4.35
N ASN A 377 -1.34 -2.02 -4.44
CA ASN A 377 -2.55 -2.04 -3.63
C ASN A 377 -2.32 -2.23 -2.13
N GLU A 378 -1.09 -2.53 -1.69
CA GLU A 378 -0.71 -2.62 -0.28
C GLU A 378 0.18 -1.45 0.13
N TRP A 379 1.24 -1.13 -0.61
CA TRP A 379 2.25 -0.12 -0.21
C TRP A 379 1.78 1.31 -0.47
N GLY A 380 1.46 1.68 -1.72
CA GLY A 380 0.99 3.02 -2.05
C GLY A 380 -0.28 3.40 -1.29
N TYR A 381 -1.18 2.43 -1.04
CA TYR A 381 -2.33 2.64 -0.16
C TYR A 381 -1.93 2.90 1.29
N SER A 382 -0.96 2.16 1.85
CA SER A 382 -0.49 2.38 3.22
C SER A 382 0.20 3.72 3.38
N GLN A 383 0.93 4.19 2.37
CA GLN A 383 1.45 5.56 2.35
C GLN A 383 0.32 6.59 2.47
N ARG A 384 -0.79 6.42 1.75
CA ARG A 384 -1.97 7.29 1.88
C ARG A 384 -2.64 7.22 3.26
N VAL A 385 -2.62 6.07 3.92
CA VAL A 385 -3.13 5.95 5.29
C VAL A 385 -2.30 6.80 6.24
N VAL A 386 -0.97 6.76 6.13
CA VAL A 386 -0.09 7.59 6.97
C VAL A 386 -0.19 9.08 6.56
N ASP A 387 -0.32 9.42 5.28
CA ASP A 387 -0.56 10.80 4.82
C ASP A 387 -1.84 11.41 5.40
N LEU A 388 -2.94 10.66 5.37
CA LEU A 388 -4.20 11.11 5.96
C LEU A 388 -4.11 11.22 7.49
N ALA A 389 -3.38 10.32 8.15
CA ALA A 389 -3.10 10.44 9.58
C ALA A 389 -2.26 11.68 9.91
N ASP A 390 -1.27 12.03 9.08
CA ASP A 390 -0.48 13.26 9.22
C ASP A 390 -1.35 14.51 9.02
N ILE A 391 -2.30 14.51 8.06
CA ILE A 391 -3.28 15.60 7.90
C ILE A 391 -4.11 15.76 9.18
N VAL A 392 -4.58 14.66 9.77
CA VAL A 392 -5.33 14.67 11.04
C VAL A 392 -4.48 15.26 12.16
N ALA A 393 -3.19 14.87 12.26
CA ALA A 393 -2.27 15.36 13.28
C ALA A 393 -1.94 16.85 13.12
N ASN A 394 -1.72 17.31 11.90
CA ASN A 394 -1.41 18.72 11.62
C ASN A 394 -2.60 19.65 11.85
N GLN A 395 -3.83 19.12 11.84
CA GLN A 395 -5.05 19.84 12.19
C GLN A 395 -5.58 19.47 13.58
N TRP A 396 -4.73 18.91 14.43
CA TRP A 396 -5.11 18.51 15.78
C TRP A 396 -5.40 19.73 16.65
N LYS A 397 -6.45 19.66 17.48
CA LYS A 397 -6.92 20.76 18.34
C LYS A 397 -7.05 20.32 19.79
#